data_AF-X8CCU1-F1
#
_entry.id   AF-X8CCU1-F1
#
_cell.length_a   1.000
_cell.length_b   1.000
_cell.length_c   1.000
_cell.angle_alpha   90.00
_cell.angle_beta   90.00
_cell.angle_gamma   90.00
#
_symmetry.space_group_name_H-M   'P 1'
#
loop_
_entity.id
_entity.type
_entity.pdbx_description
1 polymer ?
#
loop_
_entity_poly.entity_id
_entity_poly.type
_entity_poly.pdbx_seq_one_letter_code
_entity_poly.pdbx_strand_id
1 'polypeptide(L)'
;MHPSEARELGPALGVHLSGHGGTHEGMTGALAAIGLHLSGNDGLFITLPGIRKLPHHATLDTVRTLTPIDLARDDLHRQPTPGEVIELGDWVRPVLLDGLAVLLLEPPRGRDGGGRTWRTAPRAVVKRY
;
A
#
# COMPACT_ATOMS: atom_id res chain seq x y z
N MET A 1 7.37 -32.71 7.69
CA MET A 1 7.43 -32.47 6.22
C MET A 1 8.90 -32.35 5.85
N HIS A 2 9.35 -33.17 4.90
CA HIS A 2 10.76 -33.43 4.60
C HIS A 2 11.34 -32.41 3.59
N PRO A 3 12.68 -32.16 3.61
CA PRO A 3 13.34 -31.10 2.82
C PRO A 3 13.45 -31.36 1.30
N SER A 4 12.81 -32.42 0.79
CA SER A 4 12.97 -32.91 -0.57
C SER A 4 12.00 -32.32 -1.60
N GLU A 5 10.96 -31.59 -1.18
CA GLU A 5 9.99 -30.97 -2.11
C GLU A 5 10.39 -29.57 -2.61
N ALA A 6 11.41 -28.94 -2.03
CA ALA A 6 11.82 -27.58 -2.41
C ALA A 6 12.70 -27.51 -3.68
N ARG A 7 13.12 -28.66 -4.24
CA ARG A 7 14.17 -28.71 -5.28
C ARG A 7 13.68 -28.91 -6.72
N GLU A 8 12.38 -29.01 -6.95
CA GLU A 8 11.82 -29.17 -8.31
C GLU A 8 11.12 -27.90 -8.87
N LEU A 9 10.90 -26.87 -8.06
CA LEU A 9 10.30 -25.60 -8.50
C LEU A 9 11.35 -24.53 -8.89
N GLY A 10 12.55 -24.95 -9.28
CA GLY A 10 13.63 -24.08 -9.75
C GLY A 10 13.59 -23.73 -11.25
N PRO A 11 13.29 -24.65 -12.18
CA PRO A 11 13.50 -24.36 -13.60
C PRO A 11 12.41 -23.51 -14.29
N ALA A 12 11.25 -23.27 -13.66
CA ALA A 12 10.12 -22.61 -14.33
C ALA A 12 10.19 -21.07 -14.39
N LEU A 13 11.08 -20.43 -13.63
CA LEU A 13 11.10 -18.96 -13.49
C LEU A 13 12.36 -18.27 -14.02
N GLY A 14 13.31 -19.00 -14.59
CA GLY A 14 14.41 -18.39 -15.36
C GLY A 14 15.29 -17.39 -14.60
N VAL A 15 15.33 -17.46 -13.25
CA VAL A 15 16.16 -16.55 -12.45
C VAL A 15 17.41 -17.29 -11.97
N HIS A 16 18.56 -16.85 -12.46
CA HIS A 16 19.85 -17.26 -11.96
C HIS A 16 20.21 -16.37 -10.77
N LEU A 17 20.30 -16.96 -9.57
CA LEU A 17 20.74 -16.28 -8.36
C LEU A 17 22.13 -16.79 -7.95
N SER A 18 23.12 -15.90 -7.95
CA SER A 18 24.44 -16.17 -7.35
C SER A 18 24.55 -15.47 -6.01
N GLY A 19 24.58 -16.23 -4.92
CA GLY A 19 24.79 -15.72 -3.56
C GLY A 19 26.27 -15.57 -3.22
N HIS A 20 26.62 -14.49 -2.50
CA HIS A 20 27.92 -14.35 -1.84
C HIS A 20 27.70 -13.95 -0.37
N GLY A 21 27.72 -14.94 0.52
CA GLY A 21 27.76 -14.76 1.98
C GLY A 21 26.93 -15.80 2.75
N GLY A 22 27.58 -16.83 3.31
CA GLY A 22 26.96 -17.79 4.25
C GLY A 22 26.65 -17.12 5.59
N THR A 23 25.50 -17.36 6.23
CA THR A 23 25.19 -18.58 7.02
C THR A 23 23.78 -19.15 6.79
N HIS A 24 23.21 -19.05 5.58
CA HIS A 24 22.02 -19.79 5.12
C HIS A 24 20.73 -19.76 5.98
N GLU A 25 20.62 -18.92 7.02
CA GLU A 25 19.36 -18.66 7.76
C GLU A 25 18.57 -17.45 7.21
N GLY A 26 19.13 -16.73 6.24
CA GLY A 26 18.47 -15.60 5.58
C GLY A 26 17.56 -15.96 4.40
N MET A 27 17.43 -17.26 4.05
CA MET A 27 16.62 -17.67 2.91
C MET A 27 15.12 -17.67 3.20
N THR A 28 14.70 -17.90 4.46
CA THR A 28 13.29 -17.78 4.85
C THR A 28 12.81 -16.32 4.81
N GLY A 29 13.70 -15.36 5.12
CA GLY A 29 13.42 -13.93 4.99
C GLY A 29 13.32 -13.45 3.54
N ALA A 30 14.18 -13.97 2.65
CA ALA A 30 14.13 -13.64 1.23
C ALA A 30 12.95 -14.31 0.49
N LEU A 31 12.58 -15.54 0.87
CA LEU A 31 11.43 -16.24 0.28
C LEU A 31 10.09 -15.69 0.81
N ALA A 32 10.02 -15.31 2.09
CA ALA A 32 8.89 -14.55 2.62
C ALA A 32 8.78 -13.18 1.94
N ALA A 33 9.90 -12.50 1.67
CA ALA A 33 9.91 -11.25 0.92
C ALA A 33 9.43 -11.43 -0.54
N ILE A 34 9.72 -12.56 -1.19
CA ILE A 34 9.19 -12.84 -2.54
C ILE A 34 7.71 -13.21 -2.49
N GLY A 35 7.24 -13.94 -1.46
CA GLY A 35 5.80 -14.22 -1.26
C GLY A 35 4.97 -12.97 -0.93
N LEU A 36 5.52 -12.05 -0.12
CA LEU A 36 4.94 -10.74 0.20
C LEU A 36 4.99 -9.78 -1.01
N HIS A 37 6.07 -9.86 -1.81
CA HIS A 37 6.22 -9.10 -3.05
C HIS A 37 5.32 -9.65 -4.18
N LEU A 38 5.03 -10.96 -4.20
CA LEU A 38 4.13 -11.60 -5.16
C LEU A 38 2.64 -11.44 -4.81
N SER A 39 2.28 -11.24 -3.53
CA SER A 39 0.89 -10.96 -3.17
C SER A 39 0.47 -9.52 -3.49
N GLY A 40 1.44 -8.59 -3.50
CA GLY A 40 1.21 -7.17 -3.76
C GLY A 40 0.24 -6.51 -2.79
N ASN A 41 -0.07 -7.16 -1.65
CA ASN A 41 -1.22 -6.85 -0.79
C ASN A 41 -0.86 -6.70 0.70
N ASP A 42 0.42 -6.55 1.02
CA ASP A 42 0.91 -6.40 2.40
C ASP A 42 2.08 -5.40 2.41
N GLY A 43 2.04 -4.46 3.35
CA GLY A 43 2.99 -3.37 3.52
C GLY A 43 2.38 -1.97 3.35
N LEU A 44 3.05 -0.99 3.97
CA LEU A 44 2.70 0.43 3.87
C LEU A 44 3.89 1.28 3.42
N PHE A 45 3.60 2.34 2.67
CA PHE A 45 4.60 3.26 2.18
C PHE A 45 4.94 4.32 3.23
N ILE A 46 6.18 4.28 3.75
CA ILE A 46 6.66 5.21 4.78
C ILE A 46 7.29 6.48 4.16
N THR A 47 7.95 6.33 3.02
CA THR A 47 8.83 7.35 2.42
C THR A 47 8.49 7.65 0.96
N LEU A 48 7.22 7.98 0.69
CA LEU A 48 6.89 8.54 -0.62
C LEU A 48 7.34 10.00 -0.71
N PRO A 49 7.89 10.45 -1.85
CA PRO A 49 8.18 11.85 -2.09
C PRO A 49 6.93 12.71 -1.87
N GLY A 50 7.07 13.83 -1.15
CA GLY A 50 5.99 14.79 -0.94
C GLY A 50 4.87 14.38 0.03
N ILE A 51 4.85 13.14 0.52
CA ILE A 51 3.82 12.66 1.46
C ILE A 51 3.75 13.47 2.77
N ARG A 52 4.89 13.98 3.25
CA ARG A 52 4.96 14.83 4.46
C ARG A 52 4.59 16.29 4.20
N LYS A 53 4.43 16.68 2.93
CA LYS A 53 4.06 18.03 2.50
C LYS A 53 2.59 18.10 2.11
N LEU A 54 1.84 17.02 2.30
CA LEU A 54 0.42 16.99 2.03
C LEU A 54 -0.30 18.00 2.94
N PRO A 55 -1.20 18.83 2.39
CA PRO A 55 -2.03 19.71 3.20
C PRO A 55 -3.05 18.88 4.00
N HIS A 56 -3.63 19.44 5.05
CA HIS A 56 -4.67 18.76 5.83
C HIS A 56 -5.96 18.47 5.05
N HIS A 57 -6.21 19.24 4.00
CA HIS A 57 -7.38 19.08 3.13
C HIS A 57 -6.95 19.21 1.69
N ALA A 58 -7.21 18.20 0.88
CA ALA A 58 -6.95 18.24 -0.56
C ALA A 58 -7.87 17.30 -1.33
N THR A 59 -8.09 17.61 -2.60
CA THR A 59 -8.72 16.68 -3.54
C THR A 59 -7.76 15.55 -3.91
N LEU A 60 -8.28 14.44 -4.42
CA LEU A 60 -7.45 13.32 -4.90
C LEU A 60 -6.43 13.77 -5.96
N ASP A 61 -6.82 14.66 -6.87
CA ASP A 61 -5.92 15.18 -7.92
C ASP A 61 -4.75 15.99 -7.35
N THR A 62 -5.02 16.81 -6.33
CA THR A 62 -3.97 17.57 -5.62
C THR A 62 -3.01 16.60 -4.92
N VAL A 63 -3.53 15.56 -4.26
CA VAL A 63 -2.71 14.54 -3.60
C VAL A 63 -1.80 13.83 -4.61
N ARG A 64 -2.34 13.39 -5.75
CA ARG A 64 -1.59 12.73 -6.83
C ARG A 64 -0.49 13.60 -7.43
N THR A 65 -0.69 14.92 -7.43
CA THR A 65 0.32 15.88 -7.90
C THR A 65 1.49 15.99 -6.92
N LEU A 66 1.25 15.81 -5.62
CA LEU A 66 2.25 16.00 -4.57
C LEU A 66 2.98 14.71 -4.19
N THR A 67 2.32 13.56 -4.30
CA THR A 67 2.88 12.25 -3.93
C THR A 67 2.35 11.17 -4.89
N PRO A 68 3.18 10.17 -5.25
CA PRO A 68 2.76 9.08 -6.11
C PRO A 68 1.74 8.17 -5.39
N ILE A 69 0.45 8.44 -5.62
CA ILE A 69 -0.68 7.65 -5.13
C ILE A 69 -1.46 7.16 -6.34
N ASP A 70 -1.65 5.86 -6.43
CA ASP A 70 -2.33 5.25 -7.57
C ASP A 70 -3.84 5.23 -7.40
N LEU A 71 -4.32 5.05 -6.16
CA LEU A 71 -5.72 4.87 -5.83
C LEU A 71 -6.04 5.44 -4.45
N ALA A 72 -7.27 5.94 -4.25
CA ALA A 72 -7.78 6.26 -2.92
C ALA A 72 -9.19 5.70 -2.78
N ARG A 73 -9.42 4.82 -1.80
CA ARG A 73 -10.70 4.12 -1.64
C ARG A 73 -11.01 3.77 -0.20
N ASP A 74 -12.29 3.57 0.10
CA ASP A 74 -12.73 2.93 1.33
C ASP A 74 -12.80 1.39 1.22
N ASP A 75 -13.28 0.75 2.29
CA ASP A 75 -13.50 -0.68 2.41
C ASP A 75 -14.53 -1.23 1.40
N LEU A 76 -15.50 -0.40 0.99
CA LEU A 76 -16.49 -0.70 -0.04
C LEU A 76 -16.01 -0.34 -1.46
N HIS A 77 -14.72 -0.04 -1.62
CA HIS A 77 -14.09 0.34 -2.90
C HIS A 77 -14.67 1.60 -3.55
N ARG A 78 -15.34 2.44 -2.78
CA ARG A 78 -15.81 3.75 -3.23
C ARG A 78 -14.63 4.72 -3.22
N GLN A 79 -14.59 5.58 -4.22
CA GLN A 79 -13.52 6.56 -4.41
C GLN A 79 -14.09 7.98 -4.33
N PRO A 80 -13.27 8.97 -3.92
CA PRO A 80 -13.62 10.37 -4.03
C PRO A 80 -13.87 10.74 -5.49
N THR A 81 -15.00 11.40 -5.76
CA THR A 81 -15.26 11.99 -7.06
C THR A 81 -14.44 13.27 -7.26
N PRO A 82 -14.20 13.71 -8.51
CA PRO A 82 -13.47 14.95 -8.75
C PRO A 82 -14.09 16.14 -8.02
N GLY A 83 -13.28 16.86 -7.24
CA GLY A 83 -13.72 17.99 -6.42
C GLY A 83 -14.13 17.65 -4.99
N GLU A 84 -14.32 16.37 -4.64
CA GLU A 84 -14.52 15.97 -3.25
C GLU A 84 -13.20 16.11 -2.45
N VAL A 85 -13.33 16.64 -1.23
CA VAL A 85 -12.19 16.92 -0.37
C VAL A 85 -11.90 15.71 0.52
N ILE A 86 -10.61 15.37 0.60
CA ILE A 86 -10.05 14.39 1.51
C ILE A 86 -9.39 15.14 2.67
N GLU A 87 -9.85 14.89 3.88
CA GLU A 87 -9.17 15.24 5.11
C GLU A 87 -8.00 14.28 5.33
N LEU A 88 -6.80 14.82 5.16
CA LEU A 88 -5.53 14.13 5.33
C LEU A 88 -5.02 14.43 6.75
N GLY A 89 -4.98 13.41 7.61
CA GLY A 89 -4.41 13.55 8.94
C GLY A 89 -2.88 13.70 8.91
N ASP A 90 -2.27 13.93 10.07
CA ASP A 90 -0.80 14.03 10.21
C ASP A 90 -0.06 12.73 9.87
N TRP A 91 -0.81 11.62 9.81
CA TRP A 91 -0.31 10.30 9.52
C TRP A 91 -0.94 9.76 8.24
N VAL A 92 -0.33 10.10 7.10
CA VAL A 92 -0.70 9.55 5.79
C VAL A 92 0.28 8.44 5.42
N ARG A 93 -0.23 7.22 5.31
CA ARG A 93 0.54 6.03 4.91
C ARG A 93 -0.33 5.18 3.98
N PRO A 94 -0.13 5.28 2.66
CA PRO A 94 -0.74 4.40 1.68
C PRO A 94 -0.27 2.97 1.92
N VAL A 95 -1.11 2.01 1.60
CA VAL A 95 -0.81 0.59 1.63
C VAL A 95 -0.49 0.11 0.23
N LEU A 96 0.31 -0.94 0.11
CA LEU A 96 0.51 -1.64 -1.15
C LEU A 96 -0.62 -2.65 -1.31
N LEU A 97 -1.52 -2.41 -2.28
CA LEU A 97 -2.58 -3.35 -2.62
C LEU A 97 -2.60 -3.59 -4.13
N ASP A 98 -2.60 -4.86 -4.53
CA ASP A 98 -2.49 -5.33 -5.91
C ASP A 98 -1.37 -4.64 -6.71
N GLY A 99 -0.25 -4.32 -6.05
CA GLY A 99 0.88 -3.62 -6.67
C GLY A 99 0.72 -2.09 -6.79
N LEU A 100 -0.36 -1.52 -6.25
CA LEU A 100 -0.69 -0.10 -6.29
C LEU A 100 -0.48 0.57 -4.93
N ALA A 101 -0.06 1.83 -4.91
CA ALA A 101 -0.07 2.68 -3.74
C ALA A 101 -1.49 3.18 -3.46
N VAL A 102 -2.19 2.51 -2.54
CA VAL A 102 -3.58 2.78 -2.22
C VAL A 102 -3.71 3.57 -0.92
N LEU A 103 -4.30 4.75 -1.00
CA LEU A 103 -4.68 5.54 0.15
C LEU A 103 -6.03 5.04 0.70
N LEU A 104 -6.02 4.43 1.87
CA LEU A 104 -7.24 3.98 2.53
C LEU A 104 -8.01 5.15 3.12
N LEU A 105 -9.32 5.17 2.89
CA LEU A 105 -10.23 6.20 3.36
C LEU A 105 -11.30 5.61 4.27
N GLU A 106 -11.81 6.42 5.20
CA GLU A 106 -13.06 6.14 5.89
C GLU A 106 -14.26 6.36 4.93
N PRO A 107 -15.40 5.68 5.17
CA PRO A 107 -16.64 5.96 4.47
C PRO A 107 -16.95 7.47 4.43
N PRO A 108 -17.42 8.00 3.29
CA PRO A 108 -17.65 9.42 3.13
C PRO A 108 -18.70 9.88 4.14
N ARG A 109 -18.41 10.97 4.84
CA ARG A 109 -19.38 11.62 5.71
C ARG A 109 -20.17 12.65 4.90
N GLY A 110 -21.49 12.63 5.05
CA GLY A 110 -22.35 13.66 4.49
C GLY A 110 -22.02 15.00 5.14
N ARG A 111 -21.94 16.04 4.32
CA ARG A 111 -21.79 17.43 4.76
C ARG A 111 -23.14 18.13 4.63
N ASP A 112 -23.46 19.01 5.57
CA ASP A 112 -24.60 19.92 5.44
C ASP A 112 -24.45 20.73 4.15
N GLY A 113 -25.38 20.54 3.20
CA GLY A 113 -25.31 21.08 1.83
C GLY A 113 -25.11 20.05 0.72
N GLY A 114 -25.16 18.75 1.01
CA GLY A 114 -25.21 17.68 0.00
C GLY A 114 -23.84 17.23 -0.55
N GLY A 115 -22.75 17.82 -0.09
CA GLY A 115 -21.40 17.38 -0.39
C GLY A 115 -20.97 16.16 0.45
N ARG A 116 -19.95 15.44 -0.02
CA ARG A 116 -19.29 14.37 0.74
C ARG A 116 -17.87 14.79 1.09
N THR A 117 -17.47 14.49 2.32
CA THR A 117 -16.08 14.66 2.75
C THR A 117 -15.50 13.30 3.07
N TRP A 118 -14.29 13.06 2.58
CA TRP A 118 -13.52 11.85 2.85
C TRP A 118 -12.49 12.11 3.91
N ARG A 119 -12.01 11.06 4.56
CA ARG A 119 -10.95 11.14 5.55
C ARG A 119 -10.02 9.95 5.42
N THR A 120 -8.73 10.15 5.64
CA THR A 120 -7.78 9.04 5.68
C THR A 120 -8.14 8.04 6.78
N ALA A 121 -8.07 6.75 6.46
CA ALA A 121 -8.35 5.69 7.42
C ALA A 121 -7.46 5.81 8.67
N PRO A 122 -7.99 5.46 9.86
CA PRO A 122 -7.23 5.57 11.09
C PRO A 122 -6.01 4.64 11.07
N ARG A 123 -4.97 5.02 11.82
CA ARG A 123 -3.72 4.27 11.92
C ARG A 123 -3.90 2.79 12.27
N ALA A 124 -4.91 2.47 13.08
CA ALA A 124 -5.23 1.09 13.47
C ALA A 124 -5.76 0.23 12.31
N VAL A 125 -6.39 0.84 11.30
CA VAL A 125 -6.87 0.15 10.09
C VAL A 125 -5.71 -0.06 9.12
N VAL A 126 -4.94 1.00 8.87
CA VAL A 126 -3.80 0.93 7.94
C VAL A 126 -2.74 -0.08 8.39
N LYS A 127 -2.48 -0.19 9.69
CA LYS A 127 -1.51 -1.15 10.28
C LYS A 127 -1.94 -2.63 10.22
N ARG A 128 -3.15 -2.93 9.75
CA ARG A 128 -3.62 -4.32 9.55
C ARG A 128 -3.19 -4.87 8.19
N TYR A 129 -2.75 -3.98 7.31
CA TYR A 129 -2.04 -4.27 6.07
C TYR A 129 -0.55 -4.04 6.29
#